data_AF-A0A9D6HFR1-F1
#
_entry.id   AF-A0A9D6HFR1-F1
#
_cell.length_a   1.000
_cell.length_b   1.000
_cell.length_c   1.000
_cell.angle_alpha   90.00
_cell.angle_beta   90.00
_cell.angle_gamma   90.00
#
_symmetry.space_group_name_H-M   'P 1'
#
loop_
_entity.id
_entity.type
_entity.pdbx_description
1 polymer ?
#
loop_
_entity_poly.entity_id
_entity_poly.type
_entity_poly.pdbx_seq_one_letter_code
_entity_poly.pdbx_strand_id
1 'polypeptide(L)'
;MQHPRRSKTKGYLMTQIPGCATVEGTKAYADRMWAENPHLSPDGWRIFDGLTVAKVGTGTYRMAGQDDQTAALVYALTHGLNLIDTAANYMGGNAERWLGLILKELFFAKRLSREEVVLVTKAGYVQGETLHELRTSPPPETAMFNDHLWHCIHTEFLERQLTASQKRLGVDTLDVFLLHNPEYQLQYLVQNGTPLEAARERFYDQITEAFTFLEQACKDGRISRYGVSSNTLGMPADFDDFVDLARLSACADTAAQAAWGRRKRSMFRVLQLPFNLLELGALREENTSQKTFEGDKPCTTLELASIRHMAVMANRPLNALMPNGQMVRLASPHSEAGIRLPAAAEELTEVEHALIQAADGDWPQELATIGYHWQDITNQLNGAVHTEQVCQNYLEPQAVQVADWITEKLDNPKLYSMYASAYKHFESALKAWALEMEAEKTTPLTRALTERLPEDWQDAPLQHLALNTVASTPGVTCVVSGLRTPAYVADALHLLEKGDFKDVAQILGASA
;
A
#
# COMPACT_ATOMS: atom_id res chain seq x y z
N MET A 1 2.01 48.97 -15.21
CA MET A 1 1.83 47.52 -15.42
C MET A 1 1.72 46.86 -14.06
N GLN A 2 0.68 46.06 -13.87
CA GLN A 2 0.20 45.54 -12.59
C GLN A 2 1.13 44.43 -12.07
N HIS A 3 1.52 44.52 -10.80
CA HIS A 3 2.07 43.39 -10.05
C HIS A 3 0.98 42.31 -9.88
N PRO A 4 1.32 41.01 -10.03
CA PRO A 4 0.36 39.96 -9.76
C PRO A 4 0.10 39.88 -8.25
N ARG A 5 -1.18 39.95 -7.90
CA ARG A 5 -1.69 39.83 -6.53
C ARG A 5 -1.33 38.45 -5.99
N ARG A 6 -0.50 38.42 -4.94
CA ARG A 6 -0.38 37.26 -4.05
C ARG A 6 -1.78 36.88 -3.57
N SER A 7 -2.23 35.69 -3.97
CA SER A 7 -3.40 35.04 -3.42
C SER A 7 -3.24 34.94 -1.90
N LYS A 8 -4.16 35.57 -1.17
CA LYS A 8 -4.26 35.46 0.28
C LYS A 8 -4.96 34.13 0.59
N THR A 9 -4.21 33.04 0.69
CA THR A 9 -4.66 31.85 1.43
C THR A 9 -4.75 32.24 2.90
N LYS A 10 -5.95 32.66 3.31
CA LYS A 10 -6.32 32.84 4.72
C LYS A 10 -6.00 31.53 5.45
N GLY A 11 -5.22 31.62 6.52
CA GLY A 11 -4.91 30.50 7.40
C GLY A 11 -6.19 29.86 7.91
N TYR A 12 -6.51 28.68 7.39
CA TYR A 12 -7.37 27.73 8.09
C TYR A 12 -6.57 27.28 9.31
N LEU A 13 -6.92 27.80 10.49
CA LEU A 13 -6.48 27.16 11.73
C LEU A 13 -6.83 25.67 11.64
N MET A 14 -5.82 24.83 11.90
CA MET A 14 -5.90 23.38 11.92
C MET A 14 -6.74 22.93 13.11
N THR A 15 -8.06 23.03 13.03
CA THR A 15 -8.94 22.26 13.91
C THR A 15 -8.95 20.82 13.42
N GLN A 16 -8.66 19.88 14.32
CA GLN A 16 -8.84 18.45 14.06
C GLN A 16 -10.33 18.18 13.74
N ILE A 17 -10.56 17.20 12.89
CA ILE A 17 -11.89 16.74 12.48
C ILE A 17 -12.37 15.77 13.57
N PRO A 18 -13.47 16.10 14.27
CA PRO A 18 -14.00 15.24 15.32
C PRO A 18 -14.68 14.00 14.74
N GLY A 19 -14.77 12.96 15.57
CA GLY A 19 -15.49 11.73 15.25
C GLY A 19 -14.64 10.65 14.58
N CYS A 20 -15.30 9.53 14.31
CA CYS A 20 -14.74 8.34 13.68
C CYS A 20 -15.78 7.68 12.76
N ALA A 21 -15.36 6.68 11.98
CA ALA A 21 -16.27 5.85 11.19
C ALA A 21 -17.31 5.19 12.11
N THR A 22 -18.58 5.23 11.72
CA THR A 22 -19.67 4.62 12.49
C THR A 22 -20.39 3.55 11.67
N VAL A 23 -21.10 2.65 12.34
CA VAL A 23 -21.93 1.63 11.68
C VAL A 23 -22.97 2.31 10.79
N GLU A 24 -23.65 3.32 11.31
CA GLU A 24 -24.68 4.06 10.60
C GLU A 24 -24.12 4.86 9.43
N GLY A 25 -23.00 5.57 9.63
CA GLY A 25 -22.35 6.38 8.59
C GLY A 25 -21.83 5.54 7.44
N THR A 26 -21.06 4.49 7.74
CA THR A 26 -20.51 3.60 6.71
C THR A 26 -21.60 2.83 5.96
N LYS A 27 -22.69 2.43 6.63
CA LYS A 27 -23.85 1.86 5.96
C LYS A 27 -24.56 2.88 5.07
N ALA A 28 -24.80 4.10 5.56
CA ALA A 28 -25.45 5.16 4.77
C ALA A 28 -24.64 5.54 3.53
N TYR A 29 -23.30 5.50 3.62
CA TYR A 29 -22.41 5.63 2.48
C TYR A 29 -22.67 4.53 1.44
N ALA A 30 -22.67 3.27 1.84
CA ALA A 30 -22.91 2.15 0.94
C ALA A 30 -24.31 2.20 0.29
N ASP A 31 -25.34 2.51 1.08
CA ASP A 31 -26.72 2.68 0.60
C ASP A 31 -26.81 3.80 -0.45
N ARG A 32 -26.09 4.92 -0.26
CA ARG A 32 -26.03 6.02 -1.24
C ARG A 32 -25.35 5.59 -2.53
N MET A 33 -24.20 4.91 -2.44
CA MET A 33 -23.48 4.41 -3.62
C MET A 33 -24.34 3.43 -4.43
N TRP A 34 -25.11 2.56 -3.75
CA TRP A 34 -26.07 1.67 -4.40
C TRP A 34 -27.20 2.43 -5.10
N ALA A 35 -27.74 3.47 -4.46
CA ALA A 35 -28.80 4.28 -5.04
C ALA A 35 -28.33 5.04 -6.30
N GLU A 36 -27.07 5.45 -6.35
CA GLU A 36 -26.44 6.13 -7.48
C GLU A 36 -25.99 5.16 -8.60
N ASN A 37 -25.54 3.95 -8.24
CA ASN A 37 -25.19 2.89 -9.17
C ASN A 37 -25.87 1.55 -8.78
N PRO A 38 -27.03 1.22 -9.37
CA PRO A 38 -27.76 -0.01 -9.06
C PRO A 38 -27.10 -1.28 -9.63
N HIS A 39 -25.98 -1.16 -10.37
CA HIS A 39 -25.20 -2.30 -10.86
C HIS A 39 -24.18 -2.81 -9.83
N LEU A 40 -23.99 -2.11 -8.72
CA LEU A 40 -23.15 -2.60 -7.63
C LEU A 40 -23.71 -3.93 -7.09
N SER A 41 -22.83 -4.90 -6.88
CA SER A 41 -23.20 -6.19 -6.28
C SER A 41 -23.29 -6.06 -4.76
N PRO A 42 -24.19 -6.80 -4.07
CA PRO A 42 -24.18 -6.89 -2.61
C PRO A 42 -22.83 -7.41 -2.09
N ASP A 43 -22.22 -8.30 -2.87
CA ASP A 43 -20.90 -8.86 -2.61
C ASP A 43 -19.78 -7.85 -2.90
N GLY A 44 -20.07 -6.63 -3.34
CA GLY A 44 -19.12 -5.51 -3.37
C GLY A 44 -18.79 -4.98 -1.97
N TRP A 45 -19.61 -5.29 -0.97
CA TRP A 45 -19.52 -4.72 0.38
C TRP A 45 -19.21 -5.79 1.44
N ARG A 46 -18.59 -5.36 2.53
CA ARG A 46 -18.03 -6.21 3.59
C ARG A 46 -18.28 -5.60 4.95
N ILE A 47 -18.39 -6.45 5.97
CA ILE A 47 -18.47 -6.02 7.36
C ILE A 47 -17.08 -6.08 7.99
N PHE A 48 -16.49 -4.91 8.19
CA PHE A 48 -15.20 -4.69 8.82
C PHE A 48 -15.40 -4.35 10.30
N ASP A 49 -15.51 -5.38 11.15
CA ASP A 49 -15.80 -5.25 12.59
C ASP A 49 -16.94 -4.24 12.85
N GLY A 50 -18.11 -4.53 12.26
CA GLY A 50 -19.32 -3.73 12.32
C GLY A 50 -19.45 -2.61 11.29
N LEU A 51 -18.35 -2.15 10.69
CA LEU A 51 -18.37 -1.08 9.67
C LEU A 51 -18.64 -1.65 8.28
N THR A 52 -19.46 -0.97 7.46
CA THR A 52 -19.69 -1.37 6.07
C THR A 52 -18.63 -0.77 5.16
N VAL A 53 -17.78 -1.61 4.57
CA VAL A 53 -16.70 -1.15 3.67
C VAL A 53 -16.79 -1.83 2.33
N ALA A 54 -16.25 -1.21 1.29
CA ALA A 54 -16.04 -1.90 0.03
C ALA A 54 -15.03 -3.05 0.19
N LYS A 55 -15.17 -4.10 -0.62
CA LYS A 55 -14.23 -5.23 -0.63
C LYS A 55 -12.83 -4.85 -1.10
N VAL A 56 -12.66 -3.66 -1.68
CA VAL A 56 -11.37 -3.08 -2.05
C VAL A 56 -11.16 -1.76 -1.29
N GLY A 57 -9.97 -1.59 -0.71
CA GLY A 57 -9.53 -0.38 0.00
C GLY A 57 -8.38 0.32 -0.73
N THR A 58 -8.24 1.62 -0.48
CA THR A 58 -7.20 2.46 -1.09
C THR A 58 -5.94 2.47 -0.24
N GLY A 59 -4.91 1.77 -0.68
CA GLY A 59 -3.57 1.81 -0.11
C GLY A 59 -2.76 3.01 -0.61
N THR A 60 -2.09 3.71 0.29
CA THR A 60 -1.44 5.01 -0.01
C THR A 60 0.09 4.94 -0.05
N TYR A 61 0.65 3.73 -0.09
CA TYR A 61 2.08 3.55 -0.23
C TYR A 61 2.59 4.15 -1.55
N ARG A 62 3.61 5.01 -1.45
CA ARG A 62 4.18 5.83 -2.55
C ARG A 62 3.22 6.89 -3.11
N MET A 63 2.20 7.30 -2.35
CA MET A 63 1.37 8.45 -2.70
C MET A 63 1.77 9.67 -1.88
N ALA A 64 2.02 10.78 -2.55
CA ALA A 64 2.47 12.04 -1.96
C ALA A 64 1.75 13.27 -2.56
N GLY A 65 0.62 13.07 -3.25
CA GLY A 65 -0.25 14.15 -3.71
C GLY A 65 0.07 14.72 -5.07
N GLN A 66 0.61 13.90 -5.99
CA GLN A 66 0.62 14.23 -7.41
C GLN A 66 -0.83 14.36 -7.94
N ASP A 67 -1.03 15.08 -9.05
CA ASP A 67 -2.37 15.38 -9.56
C ASP A 67 -3.21 14.11 -9.82
N ASP A 68 -2.63 13.11 -10.49
CA ASP A 68 -3.30 11.83 -10.74
C ASP A 68 -3.64 11.06 -9.46
N GLN A 69 -2.76 11.13 -8.45
CA GLN A 69 -2.99 10.49 -7.14
C GLN A 69 -4.14 11.17 -6.40
N THR A 70 -4.24 12.49 -6.51
CA THR A 70 -5.34 13.28 -5.94
C THR A 70 -6.64 13.00 -6.66
N ALA A 71 -6.63 12.98 -8.00
CA ALA A 71 -7.79 12.62 -8.79
C ALA A 71 -8.27 11.19 -8.47
N ALA A 72 -7.34 10.23 -8.37
CA ALA A 72 -7.63 8.84 -8.02
C ALA A 72 -8.27 8.73 -6.63
N LEU A 73 -7.69 9.34 -5.60
CA LEU A 73 -8.23 9.28 -4.24
C LEU A 73 -9.63 9.89 -4.16
N VAL A 74 -9.84 11.07 -4.76
CA VAL A 74 -11.15 11.73 -4.80
C VAL A 74 -12.16 10.87 -5.54
N TYR A 75 -11.76 10.29 -6.68
CA TYR A 75 -12.61 9.39 -7.46
C TYR A 75 -13.01 8.15 -6.64
N ALA A 76 -12.03 7.47 -6.03
CA ALA A 76 -12.25 6.29 -5.18
C ALA A 76 -13.24 6.56 -4.05
N LEU A 77 -13.01 7.59 -3.25
CA LEU A 77 -13.85 7.92 -2.10
C LEU A 77 -15.26 8.36 -2.48
N THR A 78 -15.44 8.91 -3.67
CA THR A 78 -16.75 9.42 -4.11
C THR A 78 -17.55 8.42 -4.96
N HIS A 79 -17.00 7.23 -5.22
CA HIS A 79 -17.61 6.21 -6.06
C HIS A 79 -17.67 4.81 -5.43
N GLY A 80 -17.34 4.67 -4.15
CA GLY A 80 -17.62 3.44 -3.40
C GLY A 80 -16.50 2.95 -2.50
N LEU A 81 -15.27 3.48 -2.60
CA LEU A 81 -14.13 2.97 -1.84
C LEU A 81 -13.88 3.80 -0.58
N ASN A 82 -14.50 3.41 0.54
CA ASN A 82 -14.48 4.16 1.80
C ASN A 82 -13.41 3.72 2.83
N LEU A 83 -12.57 2.73 2.52
CA LEU A 83 -11.45 2.34 3.38
C LEU A 83 -10.14 2.90 2.81
N ILE A 84 -9.38 3.61 3.64
CA ILE A 84 -8.05 4.13 3.33
C ILE A 84 -7.02 3.48 4.23
N ASP A 85 -5.96 2.95 3.63
CA ASP A 85 -4.81 2.37 4.31
C ASP A 85 -3.56 3.24 4.10
N THR A 86 -3.00 3.74 5.19
CA THR A 86 -1.78 4.56 5.21
C THR A 86 -0.83 4.10 6.30
N ALA A 87 0.29 4.79 6.49
CA ALA A 87 1.22 4.56 7.59
C ALA A 87 2.07 5.79 7.87
N ALA A 88 2.56 5.93 9.12
CA ALA A 88 3.39 7.05 9.54
C ALA A 88 4.68 7.21 8.73
N ASN A 89 5.25 6.10 8.21
CA ASN A 89 6.49 6.12 7.44
C ASN A 89 6.28 6.34 5.93
N TYR A 90 5.05 6.25 5.41
CA TYR A 90 4.81 6.43 3.97
C TYR A 90 5.16 7.84 3.55
N MET A 91 6.14 7.96 2.66
CA MET A 91 6.67 9.24 2.16
C MET A 91 7.09 10.19 3.30
N GLY A 92 7.65 9.66 4.41
CA GLY A 92 8.05 10.48 5.56
C GLY A 92 6.86 11.14 6.28
N GLY A 93 5.68 10.49 6.25
CA GLY A 93 4.43 11.01 6.78
C GLY A 93 3.71 11.97 5.84
N ASN A 94 4.25 12.26 4.65
CA ASN A 94 3.56 13.12 3.68
C ASN A 94 2.29 12.50 3.12
N ALA A 95 2.19 11.17 3.06
CA ALA A 95 0.95 10.48 2.70
C ALA A 95 -0.18 10.87 3.67
N GLU A 96 0.05 10.79 4.98
CA GLU A 96 -0.93 11.18 6.01
C GLU A 96 -1.28 12.67 5.94
N ARG A 97 -0.30 13.57 5.74
CA ARG A 97 -0.55 15.01 5.62
C ARG A 97 -1.44 15.32 4.42
N TRP A 98 -1.11 14.75 3.26
CA TRP A 98 -1.87 14.93 2.03
C TRP A 98 -3.29 14.36 2.16
N LEU A 99 -3.44 13.15 2.72
CA LEU A 99 -4.75 12.55 2.99
C LEU A 99 -5.61 13.44 3.89
N GLY A 100 -5.05 13.97 4.97
CA GLY A 100 -5.75 14.87 5.89
C GLY A 100 -6.29 16.12 5.20
N LEU A 101 -5.51 16.70 4.27
CA LEU A 101 -5.95 17.85 3.47
C LEU A 101 -7.13 17.50 2.56
N ILE A 102 -7.03 16.40 1.78
CA ILE A 102 -8.09 15.99 0.86
C ILE A 102 -9.38 15.62 1.60
N LEU A 103 -9.30 14.88 2.70
CA LEU A 103 -10.47 14.52 3.50
C LEU A 103 -11.16 15.77 4.07
N LYS A 104 -10.38 16.73 4.57
CA LYS A 104 -10.92 18.00 5.06
C LYS A 104 -11.67 18.77 3.96
N GLU A 105 -11.13 18.80 2.76
CA GLU A 105 -11.79 19.44 1.60
C GLU A 105 -13.10 18.73 1.25
N LEU A 106 -13.11 17.40 1.20
CA LEU A 106 -14.30 16.60 0.89
C LEU A 106 -15.39 16.75 1.98
N PHE A 107 -15.02 16.80 3.25
CA PHE A 107 -15.94 17.01 4.36
C PHE A 107 -16.50 18.44 4.38
N PHE A 108 -15.65 19.44 4.15
CA PHE A 108 -16.09 20.84 4.05
C PHE A 108 -17.06 21.04 2.88
N ALA A 109 -16.78 20.40 1.75
CA ALA A 109 -17.65 20.41 0.58
C ALA A 109 -18.91 19.53 0.73
N LYS A 110 -19.09 18.85 1.88
CA LYS A 110 -20.18 17.90 2.16
C LYS A 110 -20.33 16.81 1.10
N ARG A 111 -19.21 16.42 0.47
CA ARG A 111 -19.17 15.26 -0.45
C ARG A 111 -19.04 13.94 0.30
N LEU A 112 -18.49 14.00 1.51
CA LEU A 112 -18.36 12.91 2.46
C LEU A 112 -18.55 13.44 3.88
N SER A 113 -18.73 12.55 4.85
CA SER A 113 -18.59 12.86 6.27
C SER A 113 -17.53 11.97 6.95
N ARG A 114 -17.05 12.38 8.13
CA ARG A 114 -16.03 11.63 8.87
C ARG A 114 -16.49 10.21 9.22
N GLU A 115 -17.78 10.06 9.47
CA GLU A 115 -18.44 8.83 9.87
C GLU A 115 -18.55 7.79 8.74
N GLU A 116 -18.34 8.22 7.49
CA GLU A 116 -18.45 7.38 6.29
C GLU A 116 -17.14 6.71 5.88
N VAL A 117 -16.00 7.24 6.34
CA VAL A 117 -14.65 6.85 5.87
C VAL A 117 -13.89 6.12 6.97
N VAL A 118 -13.36 4.93 6.66
CA VAL A 118 -12.50 4.14 7.55
C VAL A 118 -11.03 4.44 7.29
N LEU A 119 -10.34 5.00 8.29
CA LEU A 119 -8.93 5.36 8.24
C LEU A 119 -8.07 4.37 9.03
N VAL A 120 -7.20 3.68 8.31
CA VAL A 120 -6.20 2.77 8.85
C VAL A 120 -4.83 3.43 8.75
N THR A 121 -4.13 3.57 9.88
CA THR A 121 -2.70 3.93 9.88
C THR A 121 -1.87 2.89 10.65
N LYS A 122 -0.55 2.99 10.55
CA LYS A 122 0.40 2.03 11.13
C LYS A 122 1.62 2.73 11.70
N ALA A 123 2.19 2.12 12.74
CA ALA A 123 3.34 2.61 13.48
C ALA A 123 4.37 1.47 13.70
N GLY A 124 5.65 1.83 13.82
CA GLY A 124 6.73 0.87 14.06
C GLY A 124 8.05 1.29 13.43
N TYR A 125 8.00 1.77 12.19
CA TYR A 125 9.20 2.21 11.47
C TYR A 125 9.75 3.54 12.00
N VAL A 126 11.06 3.56 12.22
CA VAL A 126 11.87 4.75 12.52
C VAL A 126 12.81 4.97 11.33
N GLN A 127 12.44 5.91 10.46
CA GLN A 127 13.12 6.20 9.19
C GLN A 127 13.06 7.69 8.88
N GLY A 128 13.90 8.16 7.95
CA GLY A 128 13.86 9.54 7.45
C GLY A 128 14.02 10.58 8.56
N GLU A 129 13.17 11.61 8.55
CA GLU A 129 13.17 12.69 9.55
C GLU A 129 13.02 12.16 10.98
N THR A 130 12.13 11.19 11.21
CA THR A 130 11.94 10.56 12.53
C THR A 130 13.23 9.92 13.04
N LEU A 131 14.00 9.26 12.18
CA LEU A 131 15.29 8.67 12.56
C LEU A 131 16.29 9.76 12.90
N HIS A 132 16.36 10.82 12.08
CA HIS A 132 17.24 11.96 12.34
C HIS A 132 16.96 12.62 13.69
N GLU A 133 15.68 12.81 14.04
CA GLU A 133 15.25 13.37 15.32
C GLU A 133 15.60 12.48 16.53
N LEU A 134 15.47 11.15 16.37
CA LEU A 134 15.67 10.20 17.47
C LEU A 134 17.10 9.69 17.60
N ARG A 135 18.01 10.05 16.68
CA ARG A 135 19.35 9.46 16.61
C ARG A 135 20.17 9.64 17.88
N THR A 136 19.99 10.75 18.57
CA THR A 136 20.74 11.08 19.80
C THR A 136 20.12 10.50 21.07
N SER A 137 18.83 10.15 21.03
CA SER A 137 18.10 9.62 22.18
C SER A 137 17.00 8.68 21.69
N PRO A 138 17.38 7.48 21.19
CA PRO A 138 16.42 6.51 20.70
C PRO A 138 15.50 6.05 21.85
N PRO A 139 14.21 5.78 21.57
CA PRO A 139 13.32 5.16 22.54
C PRO A 139 13.88 3.81 23.03
N PRO A 140 13.48 3.35 24.23
CA PRO A 140 13.82 2.03 24.71
C PRO A 140 13.48 0.95 23.68
N GLU A 141 14.31 -0.09 23.62
CA GLU A 141 14.04 -1.29 22.80
C GLU A 141 13.89 -0.99 21.30
N THR A 142 14.57 0.05 20.83
CA THR A 142 14.68 0.34 19.40
C THR A 142 15.60 -0.69 18.73
N ALA A 143 15.06 -1.44 17.79
CA ALA A 143 15.79 -2.35 16.91
C ALA A 143 16.49 -1.56 15.80
N MET A 144 17.82 -1.49 15.85
CA MET A 144 18.63 -0.69 14.92
C MET A 144 19.33 -1.58 13.89
N PHE A 145 18.79 -1.69 12.68
CA PHE A 145 19.35 -2.58 11.65
C PHE A 145 20.49 -1.94 10.86
N ASN A 146 20.35 -0.66 10.50
CA ASN A 146 21.38 0.12 9.81
C ASN A 146 21.12 1.64 9.98
N ASP A 147 21.91 2.48 9.32
CA ASP A 147 21.82 3.94 9.40
C ASP A 147 20.52 4.55 8.85
N HIS A 148 19.68 3.76 8.18
CA HIS A 148 18.47 4.22 7.50
C HIS A 148 17.19 3.48 7.94
N LEU A 149 17.30 2.37 8.66
CA LEU A 149 16.19 1.52 9.07
C LEU A 149 16.31 1.09 10.53
N TRP A 150 15.50 1.72 11.38
CA TRP A 150 15.25 1.30 12.75
C TRP A 150 13.77 0.92 12.91
N HIS A 151 13.45 0.17 13.96
CA HIS A 151 12.09 -0.25 14.27
C HIS A 151 11.84 -0.22 15.79
N CYS A 152 10.67 0.24 16.22
CA CYS A 152 10.33 0.36 17.64
C CYS A 152 8.81 0.20 17.84
N ILE A 153 8.42 -0.64 18.81
CA ILE A 153 7.01 -0.78 19.25
C ILE A 153 6.85 -0.44 20.74
N HIS A 154 7.88 0.12 21.36
CA HIS A 154 7.83 0.55 22.75
C HIS A 154 6.77 1.66 22.92
N THR A 155 6.07 1.64 24.06
CA THR A 155 4.92 2.52 24.33
C THR A 155 5.24 4.01 24.16
N GLU A 156 6.43 4.45 24.57
CA GLU A 156 6.90 5.83 24.37
C GLU A 156 6.92 6.23 22.88
N PHE A 157 7.36 5.33 22.00
CA PHE A 157 7.42 5.61 20.57
C PHE A 157 6.03 5.53 19.93
N LEU A 158 5.21 4.56 20.34
CA LEU A 158 3.84 4.43 19.85
C LEU A 158 3.00 5.67 20.21
N GLU A 159 3.15 6.22 21.40
CA GLU A 159 2.50 7.48 21.80
C GLU A 159 2.89 8.66 20.89
N ARG A 160 4.19 8.79 20.59
CA ARG A 160 4.70 9.81 19.68
C ARG A 160 4.13 9.63 18.27
N GLN A 161 4.15 8.42 17.71
CA GLN A 161 3.64 8.16 16.37
C GLN A 161 2.13 8.31 16.27
N LEU A 162 1.37 7.83 17.26
CA LEU A 162 -0.08 8.03 17.33
C LEU A 162 -0.44 9.52 17.30
N THR A 163 0.18 10.31 18.17
CA THR A 163 -0.05 11.77 18.23
C THR A 163 0.32 12.45 16.91
N ALA A 164 1.46 12.07 16.32
CA ALA A 164 1.90 12.65 15.05
C ALA A 164 0.96 12.27 13.89
N SER A 165 0.49 11.03 13.83
CA SER A 165 -0.48 10.57 12.81
C SER A 165 -1.83 11.28 12.94
N GLN A 166 -2.38 11.41 14.16
CA GLN A 166 -3.61 12.20 14.41
C GLN A 166 -3.45 13.65 13.93
N LYS A 167 -2.30 14.28 14.19
CA LYS A 167 -2.00 15.63 13.73
C LYS A 167 -1.87 15.73 12.21
N ARG A 168 -1.17 14.79 11.56
CA ARG A 168 -0.96 14.79 10.10
C ARG A 168 -2.26 14.56 9.34
N LEU A 169 -3.04 13.57 9.77
CA LEU A 169 -4.37 13.29 9.21
C LEU A 169 -5.42 14.34 9.61
N GLY A 170 -5.16 15.11 10.67
CA GLY A 170 -6.05 16.14 11.16
C GLY A 170 -7.34 15.58 11.74
N VAL A 171 -7.29 14.46 12.46
CA VAL A 171 -8.45 13.79 13.07
C VAL A 171 -8.28 13.61 14.57
N ASP A 172 -9.38 13.61 15.32
CA ASP A 172 -9.37 13.33 16.77
C ASP A 172 -9.26 11.83 17.06
N THR A 173 -9.91 11.00 16.25
CA THR A 173 -9.93 9.54 16.42
C THR A 173 -9.54 8.85 15.12
N LEU A 174 -8.57 7.93 15.20
CA LEU A 174 -8.25 7.02 14.10
C LEU A 174 -9.16 5.79 14.18
N ASP A 175 -9.61 5.27 13.04
CA ASP A 175 -10.48 4.09 13.06
C ASP A 175 -9.68 2.85 13.41
N VAL A 176 -8.52 2.68 12.78
CA VAL A 176 -7.62 1.54 13.02
C VAL A 176 -6.17 2.00 13.15
N PHE A 177 -5.48 1.49 14.17
CA PHE A 177 -4.04 1.67 14.34
C PHE A 177 -3.33 0.31 14.37
N LEU A 178 -2.41 0.07 13.44
CA LEU A 178 -1.70 -1.21 13.32
C LEU A 178 -0.25 -1.09 13.81
N LEU A 179 0.25 -2.10 14.52
CA LEU A 179 1.69 -2.32 14.61
C LEU A 179 2.20 -2.77 13.25
N HIS A 180 3.21 -2.10 12.70
CA HIS A 180 3.69 -2.28 11.34
C HIS A 180 4.95 -3.13 11.31
N ASN A 181 4.79 -4.39 10.93
CA ASN A 181 5.81 -5.43 10.85
C ASN A 181 6.55 -5.63 12.18
N PRO A 182 5.83 -5.95 13.27
CA PRO A 182 6.43 -6.15 14.57
C PRO A 182 7.51 -7.26 14.58
N GLU A 183 7.49 -8.19 13.62
CA GLU A 183 8.52 -9.22 13.43
C GLU A 183 9.96 -8.68 13.37
N TYR A 184 10.16 -7.40 13.02
CA TYR A 184 11.48 -6.75 13.11
C TYR A 184 12.07 -6.77 14.53
N GLN A 185 11.25 -6.77 15.57
CA GLN A 185 11.76 -6.94 16.95
C GLN A 185 12.33 -8.34 17.15
N LEU A 186 11.61 -9.37 16.69
CA LEU A 186 12.05 -10.77 16.78
C LEU A 186 13.33 -10.99 15.96
N GLN A 187 13.36 -10.52 14.71
CA GLN A 187 14.56 -10.58 13.86
C GLN A 187 15.77 -9.93 14.53
N TYR A 188 15.60 -8.74 15.12
CA TYR A 188 16.68 -8.03 15.78
C TYR A 188 17.22 -8.78 16.99
N LEU A 189 16.35 -9.35 17.84
CA LEU A 189 16.77 -10.14 18.99
C LEU A 189 17.61 -11.35 18.57
N VAL A 190 17.18 -12.07 17.53
CA VAL A 190 17.89 -13.24 16.98
C VAL A 190 19.23 -12.83 16.36
N GLN A 191 19.26 -11.78 15.52
CA GLN A 191 20.48 -11.26 14.90
C GLN A 191 21.53 -10.79 15.91
N ASN A 192 21.09 -10.34 17.09
CA ASN A 192 21.97 -9.93 18.20
C ASN A 192 22.27 -11.07 19.19
N GLY A 193 22.05 -12.32 18.81
CA GLY A 193 22.52 -13.50 19.54
C GLY A 193 21.58 -14.02 20.63
N THR A 194 20.35 -13.52 20.71
CA THR A 194 19.32 -14.09 21.60
C THR A 194 18.86 -15.43 21.00
N PRO A 195 18.90 -16.55 21.74
CA PRO A 195 18.35 -17.82 21.26
C PRO A 195 16.89 -17.68 20.85
N LEU A 196 16.49 -18.30 19.73
CA LEU A 196 15.19 -18.09 19.09
C LEU A 196 14.00 -18.18 20.05
N GLU A 197 13.95 -19.19 20.93
CA GLU A 197 12.83 -19.35 21.85
C GLU A 197 12.76 -18.24 22.91
N ALA A 198 13.91 -17.82 23.43
CA ALA A 198 13.98 -16.67 24.35
C ALA A 198 13.63 -15.36 23.63
N ALA A 199 14.02 -15.22 22.36
CA ALA A 199 13.67 -14.07 21.52
C ALA A 199 12.16 -14.02 21.27
N ARG A 200 11.51 -15.18 21.03
CA ARG A 200 10.05 -15.29 20.90
C ARG A 200 9.34 -14.87 22.17
N GLU A 201 9.72 -15.40 23.34
CA GLU A 201 9.10 -14.99 24.61
C GLU A 201 9.22 -13.49 24.83
N ARG A 202 10.43 -12.93 24.65
CA ARG A 202 10.65 -11.48 24.77
C ARG A 202 9.82 -10.68 23.76
N PHE A 203 9.71 -11.13 22.52
CA PHE A 203 8.90 -10.48 21.50
C PHE A 203 7.42 -10.39 21.91
N TYR A 204 6.83 -11.48 22.43
CA TYR A 204 5.43 -11.45 22.87
C TYR A 204 5.20 -10.68 24.17
N ASP A 205 6.22 -10.56 25.04
CA ASP A 205 6.18 -9.61 26.16
C ASP A 205 6.07 -8.16 25.64
N GLN A 206 6.92 -7.78 24.67
CA GLN A 206 6.87 -6.45 24.04
C GLN A 206 5.52 -6.18 23.34
N ILE A 207 4.95 -7.20 22.68
CA ILE A 207 3.61 -7.10 22.08
C ILE A 207 2.54 -6.88 23.15
N THR A 208 2.63 -7.56 24.29
CA THR A 208 1.67 -7.40 25.38
C THR A 208 1.71 -5.99 25.96
N GLU A 209 2.90 -5.41 26.12
CA GLU A 209 3.07 -4.01 26.54
C GLU A 209 2.49 -3.03 25.51
N ALA A 210 2.82 -3.21 24.23
CA ALA A 210 2.30 -2.39 23.14
C ALA A 210 0.76 -2.48 23.06
N PHE A 211 0.19 -3.67 23.15
CA PHE A 211 -1.26 -3.87 23.14
C PHE A 211 -1.94 -3.28 24.37
N THR A 212 -1.31 -3.32 25.54
CA THR A 212 -1.85 -2.66 26.75
C THR A 212 -1.96 -1.15 26.55
N PHE A 213 -0.95 -0.53 25.93
CA PHE A 213 -1.01 0.86 25.52
C PHE A 213 -2.14 1.13 24.50
N LEU A 214 -2.29 0.27 23.48
CA LEU A 214 -3.33 0.45 22.45
C LEU A 214 -4.75 0.24 22.99
N GLU A 215 -4.95 -0.68 23.94
CA GLU A 215 -6.23 -0.85 24.64
C GLU A 215 -6.58 0.40 25.45
N GLN A 216 -5.59 1.02 26.11
CA GLN A 216 -5.77 2.28 26.81
C GLN A 216 -6.08 3.42 25.82
N ALA A 217 -5.39 3.50 24.67
CA ALA A 217 -5.71 4.46 23.62
C ALA A 217 -7.12 4.29 23.03
N CYS A 218 -7.63 3.05 22.98
CA CYS A 218 -9.04 2.76 22.65
C CYS A 218 -9.99 3.28 23.74
N LYS A 219 -9.62 3.11 25.00
CA LYS A 219 -10.38 3.60 26.16
C LYS A 219 -10.49 5.11 26.21
N ASP A 220 -9.44 5.78 25.79
CA ASP A 220 -9.36 7.24 25.73
C ASP A 220 -9.98 7.80 24.43
N GLY A 221 -10.50 6.96 23.54
CA GLY A 221 -11.17 7.37 22.31
C GLY A 221 -10.24 7.92 21.22
N ARG A 222 -8.93 7.73 21.35
CA ARG A 222 -7.93 8.19 20.38
C ARG A 222 -7.85 7.30 19.14
N ILE A 223 -8.11 6.00 19.35
CA ILE A 223 -8.25 5.00 18.29
C ILE A 223 -9.52 4.19 18.54
N SER A 224 -10.19 3.72 17.49
CA SER A 224 -11.42 2.92 17.66
C SER A 224 -11.13 1.42 17.79
N ARG A 225 -10.10 0.92 17.11
CA ARG A 225 -9.59 -0.45 17.23
C ARG A 225 -8.12 -0.51 16.82
N TYR A 226 -7.46 -1.62 17.12
CA TYR A 226 -6.08 -1.83 16.72
C TYR A 226 -5.84 -3.21 16.11
N GLY A 227 -4.64 -3.40 15.59
CA GLY A 227 -4.27 -4.60 14.87
C GLY A 227 -2.78 -4.76 14.64
N VAL A 228 -2.43 -5.75 13.82
CA VAL A 228 -1.06 -6.01 13.38
C VAL A 228 -1.05 -6.11 11.87
N SER A 229 -0.13 -5.39 11.24
CA SER A 229 0.30 -5.62 9.87
C SER A 229 1.59 -6.43 9.93
N SER A 230 1.60 -7.66 9.42
CA SER A 230 2.79 -8.51 9.47
C SER A 230 2.96 -9.28 8.17
N ASN A 231 4.20 -9.41 7.72
CA ASN A 231 4.55 -10.16 6.52
C ASN A 231 4.62 -11.67 6.79
N THR A 232 4.73 -12.08 8.05
CA THR A 232 5.04 -13.47 8.41
C THR A 232 3.83 -14.23 8.95
N LEU A 233 2.67 -13.60 9.09
CA LEU A 233 1.41 -14.25 9.49
C LEU A 233 1.01 -15.41 8.55
N GLY A 234 1.43 -15.39 7.28
CA GLY A 234 1.18 -16.47 6.32
C GLY A 234 2.34 -17.47 6.16
N MET A 235 3.42 -17.35 6.94
CA MET A 235 4.61 -18.19 6.80
C MET A 235 4.52 -19.46 7.66
N PRO A 236 5.32 -20.50 7.36
CA PRO A 236 5.46 -21.68 8.21
C PRO A 236 5.85 -21.34 9.66
N ALA A 237 5.37 -22.13 10.62
CA ALA A 237 5.61 -21.87 12.05
C ALA A 237 7.09 -22.04 12.49
N ASP A 238 7.90 -22.71 11.68
CA ASP A 238 9.33 -22.91 11.91
C ASP A 238 10.21 -21.77 11.36
N PHE A 239 9.63 -20.78 10.67
CA PHE A 239 10.36 -19.58 10.26
C PHE A 239 10.78 -18.76 11.49
N ASP A 240 12.02 -18.26 11.48
CA ASP A 240 12.64 -17.61 12.64
C ASP A 240 11.86 -16.37 13.11
N ASP A 241 11.27 -15.62 12.19
CA ASP A 241 10.52 -14.39 12.44
C ASP A 241 8.99 -14.56 12.29
N PHE A 242 8.52 -15.80 12.35
CA PHE A 242 7.08 -16.12 12.31
C PHE A 242 6.32 -15.46 13.47
N VAL A 243 5.25 -14.75 13.13
CA VAL A 243 4.31 -14.15 14.08
C VAL A 243 3.04 -15.00 14.14
N ASP A 244 2.81 -15.62 15.29
CA ASP A 244 1.70 -16.51 15.57
C ASP A 244 0.47 -15.73 16.05
N LEU A 245 -0.63 -15.81 15.28
CA LEU A 245 -1.90 -15.17 15.61
C LEU A 245 -2.52 -15.65 16.93
N ALA A 246 -2.33 -16.91 17.31
CA ALA A 246 -2.82 -17.44 18.58
C ALA A 246 -2.12 -16.77 19.76
N ARG A 247 -0.80 -16.58 19.66
CA ARG A 247 0.00 -15.86 20.66
C ARG A 247 -0.33 -14.37 20.70
N LEU A 248 -0.45 -13.70 19.55
CA LEU A 248 -0.93 -12.31 19.47
C LEU A 248 -2.29 -12.15 20.18
N SER A 249 -3.21 -13.08 19.95
CA SER A 249 -4.53 -13.05 20.58
C SER A 249 -4.45 -13.21 22.11
N ALA A 250 -3.56 -14.07 22.62
CA ALA A 250 -3.35 -14.22 24.05
C ALA A 250 -2.76 -12.95 24.69
N CYS A 251 -1.82 -12.29 24.00
CA CYS A 251 -1.31 -10.97 24.40
C CYS A 251 -2.44 -9.93 24.43
N ALA A 252 -3.31 -9.94 23.43
CA ALA A 252 -4.45 -9.01 23.33
C ALA A 252 -5.49 -9.22 24.44
N ASP A 253 -5.83 -10.47 24.76
CA ASP A 253 -6.73 -10.80 25.87
C ASP A 253 -6.15 -10.33 27.21
N THR A 254 -4.84 -10.52 27.42
CA THR A 254 -4.11 -10.06 28.62
C THR A 254 -4.13 -8.54 28.71
N ALA A 255 -3.80 -7.84 27.61
CA ALA A 255 -3.83 -6.38 27.52
C ALA A 255 -5.23 -5.81 27.78
N ALA A 256 -6.27 -6.42 27.20
CA ALA A 256 -7.65 -6.00 27.39
C ALA A 256 -8.09 -6.14 28.85
N GLN A 257 -7.71 -7.25 29.50
CA GLN A 257 -7.98 -7.44 30.92
C GLN A 257 -7.29 -6.38 31.78
N ALA A 258 -6.06 -5.98 31.45
CA ALA A 258 -5.32 -4.95 32.17
C ALA A 258 -5.99 -3.56 32.03
N ALA A 259 -6.40 -3.17 30.82
CA ALA A 259 -6.96 -1.84 30.56
C ALA A 259 -8.45 -1.70 30.96
N TRP A 260 -9.24 -2.77 30.82
CA TRP A 260 -10.71 -2.72 30.96
C TRP A 260 -11.27 -3.57 32.10
N GLY A 261 -10.45 -4.43 32.72
CA GLY A 261 -10.91 -5.42 33.68
C GLY A 261 -11.56 -6.65 33.02
N ARG A 262 -12.30 -7.44 33.81
CA ARG A 262 -12.94 -8.68 33.32
C ARG A 262 -14.12 -8.35 32.40
N ARG A 263 -14.34 -9.19 31.37
CA ARG A 263 -15.53 -9.26 30.48
C ARG A 263 -15.57 -8.33 29.27
N LYS A 264 -14.56 -7.49 29.02
CA LYS A 264 -14.49 -6.78 27.73
C LYS A 264 -13.69 -7.60 26.73
N ARG A 265 -14.24 -7.79 25.52
CA ARG A 265 -13.53 -8.36 24.38
C ARG A 265 -12.44 -7.37 23.96
N SER A 266 -11.21 -7.85 23.73
CA SER A 266 -10.08 -7.01 23.27
C SER A 266 -10.45 -6.18 22.04
N MET A 267 -9.86 -5.00 21.89
CA MET A 267 -9.95 -4.16 20.69
C MET A 267 -8.94 -4.54 19.59
N PHE A 268 -8.17 -5.62 19.78
CA PHE A 268 -7.44 -6.30 18.71
C PHE A 268 -8.43 -6.92 17.73
N ARG A 269 -8.58 -6.29 16.57
CA ARG A 269 -9.68 -6.56 15.64
C ARG A 269 -9.25 -6.69 14.19
N VAL A 270 -8.06 -6.21 13.85
CA VAL A 270 -7.63 -6.08 12.46
C VAL A 270 -6.30 -6.79 12.24
N LEU A 271 -6.23 -7.56 11.17
CA LEU A 271 -4.97 -8.08 10.63
C LEU A 271 -4.74 -7.46 9.26
N GLN A 272 -3.49 -7.13 8.95
CA GLN A 272 -3.06 -6.90 7.58
C GLN A 272 -1.92 -7.87 7.26
N LEU A 273 -2.05 -8.60 6.16
CA LEU A 273 -1.08 -9.61 5.77
C LEU A 273 -0.97 -9.73 4.24
N PRO A 274 0.17 -10.21 3.73
CA PRO A 274 0.31 -10.53 2.31
C PRO A 274 -0.59 -11.70 1.95
N PHE A 275 -1.45 -11.49 0.96
CA PHE A 275 -2.26 -12.56 0.39
C PHE A 275 -2.61 -12.23 -1.06
N ASN A 276 -2.18 -13.09 -1.98
CA ASN A 276 -2.40 -12.95 -3.42
C ASN A 276 -2.37 -14.33 -4.10
N LEU A 277 -2.42 -14.36 -5.44
CA LEU A 277 -2.47 -15.60 -6.22
C LEU A 277 -1.28 -16.54 -6.00
N LEU A 278 -0.17 -16.05 -5.45
CA LEU A 278 1.07 -16.80 -5.23
C LEU A 278 1.43 -16.91 -3.74
N GLU A 279 1.17 -15.88 -2.95
CA GLU A 279 1.34 -15.87 -1.49
C GLU A 279 0.07 -16.39 -0.80
N LEU A 280 -0.14 -17.71 -0.84
CA LEU A 280 -1.36 -18.35 -0.31
C LEU A 280 -1.25 -18.85 1.13
N GLY A 281 -0.14 -18.59 1.80
CA GLY A 281 0.18 -19.28 3.05
C GLY A 281 -0.80 -18.97 4.20
N ALA A 282 -1.37 -17.77 4.27
CA ALA A 282 -2.42 -17.45 5.25
C ALA A 282 -3.70 -18.32 5.10
N LEU A 283 -3.94 -18.88 3.90
CA LEU A 283 -5.06 -19.77 3.59
C LEU A 283 -4.66 -21.26 3.65
N ARG A 284 -3.39 -21.61 3.40
CA ARG A 284 -2.97 -23.01 3.20
C ARG A 284 -2.07 -23.58 4.28
N GLU A 285 -1.32 -22.73 4.99
CA GLU A 285 -0.41 -23.21 6.02
C GLU A 285 -1.09 -23.27 7.38
N GLU A 286 -1.17 -24.48 7.94
CA GLU A 286 -1.55 -24.70 9.34
C GLU A 286 -0.40 -24.25 10.26
N ASN A 287 -0.31 -22.94 10.46
CA ASN A 287 0.78 -22.28 11.17
C ASN A 287 0.40 -21.74 12.55
N THR A 288 -0.87 -21.84 12.94
CA THR A 288 -1.39 -21.36 14.22
C THR A 288 -2.39 -22.37 14.81
N SER A 289 -2.97 -22.07 15.97
CA SER A 289 -3.91 -22.98 16.63
C SER A 289 -5.13 -22.29 17.25
N GLN A 290 -6.26 -22.99 17.15
CA GLN A 290 -7.48 -22.64 17.86
C GLN A 290 -7.56 -23.42 19.17
N LYS A 291 -7.82 -22.73 20.28
CA LYS A 291 -8.17 -23.38 21.55
C LYS A 291 -9.57 -24.00 21.47
N THR A 292 -9.67 -25.30 21.72
CA THR A 292 -10.93 -26.05 21.79
C THR A 292 -11.07 -26.76 23.14
N PHE A 293 -12.22 -27.40 23.40
CA PHE A 293 -12.40 -28.21 24.61
C PHE A 293 -11.48 -29.44 24.65
N GLU A 294 -11.05 -29.94 23.49
CA GLU A 294 -10.20 -31.13 23.35
C GLU A 294 -8.69 -30.78 23.33
N GLY A 295 -8.36 -29.49 23.41
CA GLY A 295 -6.98 -28.97 23.33
C GLY A 295 -6.80 -28.00 22.17
N ASP A 296 -5.54 -27.73 21.83
CA ASP A 296 -5.19 -26.85 20.72
C ASP A 296 -5.31 -27.61 19.41
N LYS A 297 -6.13 -27.10 18.49
CA LYS A 297 -6.32 -27.64 17.15
C LYS A 297 -5.54 -26.79 16.14
N PRO A 298 -4.62 -27.36 15.34
CA PRO A 298 -3.96 -26.65 14.25
C PRO A 298 -4.98 -26.06 13.27
N CYS A 299 -4.69 -24.87 12.76
CA CYS A 299 -5.49 -24.19 11.75
C CYS A 299 -4.64 -23.12 11.05
N THR A 300 -5.17 -22.58 9.97
CA THR A 300 -4.56 -21.49 9.21
C THR A 300 -4.85 -20.14 9.85
N THR A 301 -4.09 -19.13 9.47
CA THR A 301 -4.30 -17.76 9.96
C THR A 301 -5.68 -17.19 9.58
N LEU A 302 -6.17 -17.44 8.36
CA LEU A 302 -7.50 -16.97 7.95
C LEU A 302 -8.64 -17.69 8.70
N GLU A 303 -8.50 -18.98 9.02
CA GLU A 303 -9.46 -19.71 9.83
C GLU A 303 -9.53 -19.13 11.24
N LEU A 304 -8.38 -18.97 11.91
CA LEU A 304 -8.35 -18.43 13.26
C LEU A 304 -8.87 -16.99 13.34
N ALA A 305 -8.53 -16.15 12.36
CA ALA A 305 -9.07 -14.79 12.24
C ALA A 305 -10.60 -14.79 12.12
N SER A 306 -11.16 -15.71 11.31
CA SER A 306 -12.60 -15.87 11.13
C SER A 306 -13.30 -16.32 12.43
N ILE A 307 -12.75 -17.32 13.12
CA ILE A 307 -13.23 -17.79 14.44
C ILE A 307 -13.22 -16.66 15.47
N ARG A 308 -12.21 -15.80 15.41
CA ARG A 308 -12.06 -14.66 16.33
C ARG A 308 -12.84 -13.42 15.88
N HIS A 309 -13.59 -13.49 14.78
CA HIS A 309 -14.31 -12.38 14.15
C HIS A 309 -13.42 -11.13 13.97
N MET A 310 -12.25 -11.33 13.38
CA MET A 310 -11.32 -10.27 13.01
C MET A 310 -11.54 -9.85 11.57
N ALA A 311 -11.29 -8.58 11.28
CA ALA A 311 -11.23 -8.10 9.91
C ALA A 311 -9.82 -8.33 9.34
N VAL A 312 -9.74 -8.95 8.17
CA VAL A 312 -8.46 -9.22 7.49
C VAL A 312 -8.33 -8.35 6.24
N MET A 313 -7.25 -7.58 6.21
CA MET A 313 -6.84 -6.75 5.08
C MET A 313 -5.73 -7.46 4.31
N ALA A 314 -6.02 -7.96 3.11
CA ALA A 314 -5.00 -8.51 2.24
C ALA A 314 -4.23 -7.37 1.57
N ASN A 315 -2.93 -7.27 1.81
CA ASN A 315 -2.05 -6.35 1.10
C ASN A 315 -1.23 -7.09 0.04
N ARG A 316 -0.53 -6.32 -0.81
CA ARG A 316 0.22 -6.85 -1.97
C ARG A 316 -0.61 -7.73 -2.93
N PRO A 317 -1.89 -7.40 -3.23
CA PRO A 317 -2.71 -8.24 -4.11
C PRO A 317 -2.17 -8.36 -5.55
N LEU A 318 -1.43 -7.33 -6.00
CA LEU A 318 -0.91 -7.22 -7.37
C LEU A 318 0.61 -7.38 -7.45
N ASN A 319 1.31 -7.61 -6.34
CA ASN A 319 2.77 -7.66 -6.30
C ASN A 319 3.20 -8.76 -5.35
N ALA A 320 3.34 -9.97 -5.86
CA ALA A 320 3.71 -11.13 -5.06
C ALA A 320 5.22 -11.15 -4.77
N LEU A 321 5.58 -11.43 -3.51
CA LEU A 321 6.97 -11.68 -3.12
C LEU A 321 7.24 -13.19 -3.15
N MET A 322 8.13 -13.62 -4.04
CA MET A 322 8.53 -15.02 -4.14
C MET A 322 9.58 -15.37 -3.07
N PRO A 323 9.73 -16.65 -2.67
CA PRO A 323 10.72 -17.06 -1.66
C PRO A 323 12.18 -16.72 -1.98
N ASN A 324 12.51 -16.54 -3.27
CA ASN A 324 13.84 -16.11 -3.72
C ASN A 324 14.05 -14.58 -3.61
N GLY A 325 13.10 -13.84 -3.04
CA GLY A 325 13.14 -12.38 -2.91
C GLY A 325 12.69 -11.62 -4.16
N GLN A 326 12.33 -12.31 -5.25
CA GLN A 326 11.88 -11.67 -6.48
C GLN A 326 10.42 -11.24 -6.37
N MET A 327 10.12 -10.03 -6.85
CA MET A 327 8.74 -9.56 -7.00
C MET A 327 8.14 -10.02 -8.34
N VAL A 328 6.90 -10.49 -8.30
CA VAL A 328 6.10 -10.85 -9.47
C VAL A 328 4.86 -9.97 -9.51
N ARG A 329 4.69 -9.19 -10.59
CA ARG A 329 3.53 -8.32 -10.78
C ARG A 329 2.35 -9.12 -11.32
N LEU A 330 1.23 -9.14 -10.59
CA LEU A 330 0.00 -9.84 -10.95
C LEU A 330 -1.02 -8.89 -11.60
N ALA A 331 -0.57 -8.11 -12.57
CA ALA A 331 -1.40 -7.15 -13.28
C ALA A 331 -0.99 -7.08 -14.75
N SER A 332 -1.97 -6.99 -15.64
CA SER A 332 -1.72 -6.72 -17.04
C SER A 332 -1.23 -5.26 -17.20
N PRO A 333 -0.40 -4.95 -18.19
CA PRO A 333 -0.05 -3.57 -18.51
C PRO A 333 -1.34 -2.81 -18.88
N HIS A 334 -1.51 -1.59 -18.35
CA HIS A 334 -2.51 -0.67 -18.88
C HIS A 334 -2.04 -0.27 -20.28
N SER A 335 -2.64 -0.87 -21.30
CA SER A 335 -2.39 -0.56 -22.70
C SER A 335 -2.92 0.85 -22.99
N GLU A 336 -2.04 1.84 -22.97
CA GLU A 336 -2.26 3.03 -23.78
C GLU A 336 -1.67 2.74 -25.16
N ALA A 337 -2.39 3.09 -26.22
CA ALA A 337 -1.92 3.01 -27.60
C ALA A 337 -0.76 4.01 -27.80
N GLY A 338 0.42 3.65 -27.29
CA GLY A 338 1.62 4.47 -27.27
C GLY A 338 2.63 4.08 -28.34
N ILE A 339 3.65 4.93 -28.50
CA ILE A 339 4.79 4.65 -29.37
C ILE A 339 5.59 3.48 -28.77
N ARG A 340 5.93 2.47 -29.59
CA ARG A 340 6.77 1.35 -29.12
C ARG A 340 8.19 1.82 -28.82
N LEU A 341 8.84 1.20 -27.83
CA LEU A 341 10.18 1.60 -27.39
C LEU A 341 11.20 1.79 -28.52
N PRO A 342 11.34 0.89 -29.51
CA PRO A 342 12.30 1.11 -30.60
C PRO A 342 12.01 2.37 -31.41
N ALA A 343 10.74 2.69 -31.67
CA ALA A 343 10.35 3.87 -32.42
C ALA A 343 10.53 5.16 -31.60
N ALA A 344 10.22 5.13 -30.30
CA ALA A 344 10.45 6.27 -29.41
C ALA A 344 11.95 6.53 -29.21
N ALA A 345 12.77 5.48 -29.16
CA ALA A 345 14.22 5.60 -29.10
C ALA A 345 14.83 6.16 -30.40
N GLU A 346 14.30 5.75 -31.55
CA GLU A 346 14.68 6.31 -32.85
C GLU A 346 14.35 7.81 -32.93
N GLU A 347 13.13 8.20 -32.53
CA GLU A 347 12.73 9.62 -32.42
C GLU A 347 13.70 10.42 -31.53
N LEU A 348 14.02 9.91 -30.33
CA LEU A 348 14.96 10.58 -29.43
C LEU A 348 16.36 10.68 -30.02
N THR A 349 16.83 9.62 -30.69
CA THR A 349 18.15 9.58 -31.35
C THR A 349 18.23 10.62 -32.47
N GLU A 350 17.18 10.77 -33.28
CA GLU A 350 17.12 11.79 -34.33
C GLU A 350 17.21 13.21 -33.76
N VAL A 351 16.51 13.48 -32.66
CA VAL A 351 16.57 14.78 -32.00
C VAL A 351 17.94 15.03 -31.37
N GLU A 352 18.52 14.05 -30.69
CA GLU A 352 19.90 14.13 -30.16
C GLU A 352 20.92 14.39 -31.27
N HIS A 353 20.76 13.74 -32.43
CA HIS A 353 21.61 13.98 -33.60
C HIS A 353 21.51 15.43 -34.08
N ALA A 354 20.30 15.99 -34.16
CA ALA A 354 20.09 17.38 -34.54
C ALA A 354 20.68 18.37 -33.51
N LEU A 355 20.64 18.03 -32.22
CA LEU A 355 21.29 18.81 -31.16
C LEU A 355 22.82 18.83 -31.32
N ILE A 356 23.43 17.67 -31.58
CA ILE A 356 24.88 17.55 -31.82
C ILE A 356 25.30 18.36 -33.04
N GLN A 357 24.50 18.34 -34.12
CA GLN A 357 24.76 19.16 -35.30
C GLN A 357 24.63 20.66 -35.00
N ALA A 358 23.64 21.07 -34.22
CA ALA A 358 23.47 22.46 -33.80
C ALA A 358 24.58 22.97 -32.87
N ALA A 359 25.28 22.05 -32.20
CA ALA A 359 26.48 22.31 -31.41
C ALA A 359 27.77 22.41 -32.25
N ASP A 360 27.67 22.44 -33.59
CA ASP A 360 28.80 22.33 -34.53
C ASP A 360 29.67 21.07 -34.29
N GLY A 361 29.07 20.01 -33.72
CA GLY A 361 29.77 18.77 -33.36
C GLY A 361 30.56 18.82 -32.05
N ASP A 362 30.59 19.94 -31.34
CA ASP A 362 31.23 20.10 -30.03
C ASP A 362 30.25 19.76 -28.89
N TRP A 363 29.80 18.50 -28.88
CA TRP A 363 28.89 18.01 -27.84
C TRP A 363 29.63 17.86 -26.50
N PRO A 364 29.14 18.48 -25.40
CA PRO A 364 29.78 18.34 -24.10
C PRO A 364 29.85 16.88 -23.65
N GLN A 365 31.03 16.44 -23.19
CA GLN A 365 31.23 15.05 -22.77
C GLN A 365 30.40 14.66 -21.55
N GLU A 366 29.96 15.64 -20.76
CA GLU A 366 29.14 15.45 -19.57
C GLU A 366 27.66 15.22 -19.90
N LEU A 367 27.20 15.57 -21.12
CA LEU A 367 25.80 15.42 -21.52
C LEU A 367 25.53 14.04 -22.10
N ALA A 368 24.48 13.40 -21.59
CA ALA A 368 24.06 12.09 -22.03
C ALA A 368 23.41 12.12 -23.43
N THR A 369 23.66 11.06 -24.20
CA THR A 369 22.95 10.72 -25.44
C THR A 369 22.10 9.48 -25.18
N ILE A 370 20.96 9.68 -24.52
CA ILE A 370 20.07 8.62 -24.04
C ILE A 370 19.53 7.80 -25.21
N GLY A 371 19.15 8.47 -26.30
CA GLY A 371 18.69 7.85 -27.54
C GLY A 371 19.71 6.87 -28.09
N TYR A 372 20.99 7.27 -28.21
CA TYR A 372 22.05 6.40 -28.74
C TYR A 372 22.32 5.15 -27.86
N HIS A 373 22.11 5.23 -26.55
CA HIS A 373 22.43 4.17 -25.59
C HIS A 373 21.21 3.36 -25.11
N TRP A 374 20.05 3.51 -25.75
CA TRP A 374 18.81 2.89 -25.27
C TRP A 374 18.88 1.37 -25.10
N GLN A 375 19.62 0.68 -25.98
CA GLN A 375 19.78 -0.78 -25.90
C GLN A 375 20.60 -1.19 -24.66
N ASP A 376 21.69 -0.47 -24.38
CA ASP A 376 22.51 -0.69 -23.18
C ASP A 376 21.71 -0.44 -21.91
N ILE A 377 20.87 0.60 -21.91
CA ILE A 377 19.94 0.89 -20.82
C ILE A 377 19.01 -0.31 -20.63
N THR A 378 18.31 -0.76 -21.67
CA THR A 378 17.35 -1.88 -21.56
C THR A 378 17.99 -3.18 -21.08
N ASN A 379 19.24 -3.47 -21.48
CA ASN A 379 19.97 -4.67 -21.06
C ASN A 379 20.29 -4.70 -19.56
N GLN A 380 20.30 -3.54 -18.90
CA GLN A 380 20.58 -3.41 -17.47
C GLN A 380 19.30 -3.33 -16.62
N LEU A 381 18.13 -3.26 -17.26
CA LEU A 381 16.86 -3.15 -16.53
C LEU A 381 16.39 -4.49 -15.98
N ASN A 382 15.96 -4.49 -14.73
CA ASN A 382 15.42 -5.66 -14.05
C ASN A 382 14.00 -5.40 -13.52
N GLY A 383 13.02 -5.48 -14.42
CA GLY A 383 11.61 -5.28 -14.09
C GLY A 383 11.14 -3.82 -14.06
N ALA A 384 9.84 -3.62 -13.92
CA ALA A 384 9.19 -2.32 -14.07
C ALA A 384 9.52 -1.37 -12.92
N VAL A 385 9.62 -1.88 -11.69
CA VAL A 385 9.99 -1.04 -10.51
C VAL A 385 11.43 -0.53 -10.63
N HIS A 386 12.36 -1.39 -11.03
CA HIS A 386 13.74 -0.97 -11.29
C HIS A 386 13.79 0.05 -12.44
N THR A 387 13.00 -0.16 -13.49
CA THR A 387 12.89 0.77 -14.61
C THR A 387 12.41 2.14 -14.16
N GLU A 388 11.37 2.21 -13.33
CA GLU A 388 10.87 3.48 -12.78
C GLU A 388 11.92 4.19 -11.93
N GLN A 389 12.67 3.45 -11.12
CA GLN A 389 13.79 3.99 -10.34
C GLN A 389 14.93 4.49 -11.23
N VAL A 390 15.25 3.78 -12.32
CA VAL A 390 16.26 4.19 -13.30
C VAL A 390 15.83 5.48 -14.01
N CYS A 391 14.56 5.57 -14.43
CA CYS A 391 14.00 6.79 -15.00
C CYS A 391 14.15 7.98 -14.04
N GLN A 392 13.66 7.84 -12.80
CA GLN A 392 13.63 8.95 -11.84
C GLN A 392 15.02 9.36 -11.32
N ASN A 393 15.90 8.40 -11.05
CA ASN A 393 17.17 8.67 -10.37
C ASN A 393 18.34 8.90 -11.34
N TYR A 394 18.22 8.50 -12.60
CA TYR A 394 19.32 8.55 -13.57
C TYR A 394 18.94 9.24 -14.87
N LEU A 395 17.88 8.78 -15.56
CA LEU A 395 17.54 9.30 -16.89
C LEU A 395 16.95 10.71 -16.84
N GLU A 396 16.03 10.98 -15.92
CA GLU A 396 15.38 12.28 -15.78
C GLU A 396 16.38 13.39 -15.40
N PRO A 397 17.28 13.20 -14.41
CA PRO A 397 18.34 14.18 -14.15
C PRO A 397 19.24 14.46 -15.36
N GLN A 398 19.53 13.44 -16.18
CA GLN A 398 20.33 13.61 -17.41
C GLN A 398 19.56 14.38 -18.47
N ALA A 399 18.28 14.06 -18.68
CA ALA A 399 17.43 14.77 -19.62
C ALA A 399 17.24 16.23 -19.24
N VAL A 400 17.13 16.54 -17.93
CA VAL A 400 17.09 17.92 -17.42
C VAL A 400 18.39 18.65 -17.73
N GLN A 401 19.56 18.02 -17.55
CA GLN A 401 20.85 18.65 -17.90
C GLN A 401 20.95 19.00 -19.40
N VAL A 402 20.47 18.11 -20.28
CA VAL A 402 20.41 18.39 -21.72
C VAL A 402 19.45 19.54 -21.99
N ALA A 403 18.26 19.53 -21.38
CA ALA A 403 17.25 20.58 -21.55
C ALA A 403 17.74 21.97 -21.07
N ASP A 404 18.44 22.01 -19.94
CA ASP A 404 19.08 23.22 -19.41
C ASP A 404 20.17 23.72 -20.36
N TRP A 405 21.02 22.82 -20.87
CA TRP A 405 22.06 23.19 -21.83
C TRP A 405 21.49 23.75 -23.14
N ILE A 406 20.42 23.16 -23.69
CA ILE A 406 19.73 23.70 -24.87
C ILE A 406 19.27 25.15 -24.60
N THR A 407 18.72 25.39 -23.42
CA THR A 407 18.21 26.70 -23.02
C THR A 407 19.34 27.72 -22.84
N GLU A 408 20.44 27.34 -22.20
CA GLU A 408 21.53 28.25 -21.86
C GLU A 408 22.53 28.50 -22.99
N LYS A 409 22.79 27.50 -23.84
CA LYS A 409 23.89 27.54 -24.82
C LYS A 409 23.40 27.65 -26.25
N LEU A 410 22.34 26.92 -26.61
CA LEU A 410 21.78 27.00 -27.96
C LEU A 410 20.73 28.10 -28.10
N ASP A 411 20.05 28.47 -27.00
CA ASP A 411 18.90 29.39 -26.99
C ASP A 411 17.89 29.06 -28.11
N ASN A 412 17.54 27.76 -28.22
CA ASN A 412 16.70 27.24 -29.29
C ASN A 412 15.42 26.58 -28.75
N PRO A 413 14.32 27.35 -28.61
CA PRO A 413 13.06 26.84 -28.05
C PRO A 413 12.45 25.68 -28.84
N LYS A 414 12.70 25.63 -30.16
CA LYS A 414 12.18 24.54 -31.01
C LYS A 414 12.89 23.22 -30.67
N LEU A 415 14.23 23.23 -30.62
CA LEU A 415 15.00 22.04 -30.25
C LEU A 415 14.72 21.60 -28.82
N TYR A 416 14.54 22.54 -27.89
CA TYR A 416 14.07 22.24 -26.53
C TYR A 416 12.74 21.47 -26.55
N SER A 417 11.74 22.00 -27.25
CA SER A 417 10.41 21.38 -27.30
C SER A 417 10.43 20.00 -27.95
N MET A 418 11.25 19.81 -28.99
CA MET A 418 11.43 18.52 -29.67
C MET A 418 12.10 17.52 -28.72
N TYR A 419 13.17 17.92 -28.03
CA TYR A 419 13.88 17.04 -27.10
C TYR A 419 13.01 16.64 -25.90
N ALA A 420 12.36 17.61 -25.26
CA ALA A 420 11.47 17.35 -24.13
C ALA A 420 10.32 16.40 -24.51
N SER A 421 9.74 16.55 -25.71
CA SER A 421 8.71 15.65 -26.23
C SER A 421 9.25 14.25 -26.50
N ALA A 422 10.36 14.14 -27.24
CA ALA A 422 10.96 12.86 -27.61
C ALA A 422 11.44 12.08 -26.38
N TYR A 423 12.05 12.76 -25.41
CA TYR A 423 12.43 12.13 -24.13
C TYR A 423 11.21 11.62 -23.36
N LYS A 424 10.13 12.40 -23.30
CA LYS A 424 8.88 11.97 -22.64
C LYS A 424 8.26 10.76 -23.34
N HIS A 425 8.28 10.71 -24.67
CA HIS A 425 7.85 9.54 -25.44
C HIS A 425 8.72 8.33 -25.12
N PHE A 426 10.04 8.48 -25.13
CA PHE A 426 10.99 7.43 -24.80
C PHE A 426 10.79 6.89 -23.39
N GLU A 427 10.70 7.76 -22.39
CA GLU A 427 10.50 7.38 -20.99
C GLU A 427 9.18 6.59 -20.82
N SER A 428 8.10 7.06 -21.46
CA SER A 428 6.79 6.40 -21.42
C SER A 428 6.85 5.03 -22.08
N ALA A 429 7.49 4.92 -23.25
CA ALA A 429 7.65 3.67 -23.98
C ALA A 429 8.55 2.67 -23.25
N LEU A 430 9.60 3.14 -22.55
CA LEU A 430 10.50 2.32 -21.75
C LEU A 430 9.77 1.70 -20.55
N LYS A 431 8.95 2.50 -19.85
CA LYS A 431 8.10 2.02 -18.75
C LYS A 431 7.07 1.00 -19.24
N ALA A 432 6.44 1.25 -20.40
CA ALA A 432 5.48 0.32 -21.01
C ALA A 432 6.15 -1.01 -21.39
N TRP A 433 7.30 -0.97 -22.06
CA TRP A 433 8.08 -2.15 -22.41
C TRP A 433 8.47 -2.99 -21.20
N ALA A 434 8.92 -2.35 -20.11
CA ALA A 434 9.26 -3.08 -18.88
C ALA A 434 8.05 -3.78 -18.25
N LEU A 435 6.85 -3.18 -18.35
CA LEU A 435 5.59 -3.82 -17.92
C LEU A 435 5.22 -5.00 -18.81
N GLU A 436 5.41 -4.89 -20.13
CA GLU A 436 5.17 -6.00 -21.07
C GLU A 436 6.07 -7.19 -20.77
N MET A 437 7.37 -6.96 -20.55
CA MET A 437 8.31 -8.03 -20.17
C MET A 437 7.96 -8.70 -18.85
N GLU A 438 7.42 -7.95 -17.88
CA GLU A 438 6.92 -8.56 -16.63
C GLU A 438 5.65 -9.37 -16.87
N ALA A 439 4.74 -8.87 -17.71
CA ALA A 439 3.51 -9.56 -18.04
C ALA A 439 3.78 -10.92 -18.71
N GLU A 440 4.79 -11.01 -19.58
CA GLU A 440 5.22 -12.27 -20.20
C GLU A 440 5.51 -13.36 -19.15
N LYS A 441 6.16 -12.99 -18.03
CA LYS A 441 6.47 -13.91 -16.92
C LYS A 441 5.22 -14.49 -16.26
N THR A 442 4.10 -13.77 -16.28
CA THR A 442 2.83 -14.22 -15.71
C THR A 442 1.91 -14.94 -16.70
N THR A 443 2.27 -15.02 -17.98
CA THR A 443 1.47 -15.70 -19.01
C THR A 443 1.08 -17.13 -18.64
N PRO A 444 1.99 -17.98 -18.11
CA PRO A 444 1.61 -19.34 -17.71
C PRO A 444 0.58 -19.36 -16.58
N LEU A 445 0.72 -18.46 -15.61
CA LEU A 445 -0.21 -18.31 -14.50
C LEU A 445 -1.59 -17.85 -15.01
N THR A 446 -1.63 -16.81 -15.84
CA THR A 446 -2.88 -16.29 -16.42
C THR A 446 -3.62 -17.38 -17.19
N ARG A 447 -2.92 -18.16 -18.03
CA ARG A 447 -3.52 -19.27 -18.78
C ARG A 447 -4.14 -20.32 -17.84
N ALA A 448 -3.40 -20.72 -16.81
CA ALA A 448 -3.88 -21.72 -15.85
C ALA A 448 -5.10 -21.23 -15.05
N LEU A 449 -5.20 -19.92 -14.78
CA LEU A 449 -6.38 -19.33 -14.15
C LEU A 449 -7.56 -19.32 -15.13
N THR A 450 -7.36 -18.87 -16.37
CA THR A 450 -8.42 -18.80 -17.40
C THR A 450 -9.13 -20.13 -17.63
N GLU A 451 -8.40 -21.25 -17.58
CA GLU A 451 -8.99 -22.60 -17.69
C GLU A 451 -9.97 -22.96 -16.57
N ARG A 452 -9.92 -22.23 -15.44
CA ARG A 452 -10.70 -22.50 -14.22
C ARG A 452 -11.72 -21.40 -13.93
N LEU A 453 -11.76 -20.34 -14.75
CA LEU A 453 -12.61 -19.19 -14.52
C LEU A 453 -14.04 -19.40 -15.05
N PRO A 454 -15.03 -18.75 -14.43
CA PRO A 454 -16.35 -18.60 -15.02
C PRO A 454 -16.30 -17.92 -16.41
N GLU A 455 -17.28 -18.20 -17.26
CA GLU A 455 -17.34 -17.71 -18.65
C GLU A 455 -17.29 -16.16 -18.74
N ASP A 456 -17.94 -15.46 -17.80
CA ASP A 456 -18.01 -14.00 -17.74
C ASP A 456 -16.71 -13.31 -17.28
N TRP A 457 -15.66 -14.09 -17.01
CA TRP A 457 -14.33 -13.65 -16.60
C TRP A 457 -13.20 -14.10 -17.53
N GLN A 458 -13.50 -14.83 -18.62
CA GLN A 458 -12.47 -15.39 -19.51
C GLN A 458 -11.57 -14.32 -20.13
N ASP A 459 -12.12 -13.15 -20.45
CA ASP A 459 -11.40 -12.01 -21.04
C ASP A 459 -10.95 -10.96 -20.00
N ALA A 460 -11.15 -11.22 -18.70
CA ALA A 460 -10.81 -10.25 -17.68
C ALA A 460 -9.28 -10.10 -17.54
N PRO A 461 -8.77 -8.87 -17.39
CA PRO A 461 -7.34 -8.64 -17.24
C PRO A 461 -6.82 -9.19 -15.90
N LEU A 462 -5.53 -9.53 -15.83
CA LEU A 462 -4.96 -10.27 -14.69
C LEU A 462 -5.17 -9.55 -13.35
N GLN A 463 -5.13 -8.22 -13.33
CA GLN A 463 -5.37 -7.45 -12.10
C GLN A 463 -6.79 -7.63 -11.56
N HIS A 464 -7.80 -7.78 -12.43
CA HIS A 464 -9.17 -8.02 -11.98
C HIS A 464 -9.29 -9.42 -11.38
N LEU A 465 -8.68 -10.41 -12.03
CA LEU A 465 -8.63 -11.79 -11.54
C LEU A 465 -7.92 -11.87 -10.18
N ALA A 466 -6.74 -11.24 -10.07
CA ALA A 466 -5.96 -11.21 -8.84
C ALA A 466 -6.72 -10.55 -7.70
N LEU A 467 -7.24 -9.33 -7.91
CA LEU A 467 -7.99 -8.61 -6.88
C LEU A 467 -9.27 -9.36 -6.47
N ASN A 468 -10.03 -9.88 -7.44
CA ASN A 468 -11.32 -10.51 -7.13
C ASN A 468 -11.16 -11.88 -6.50
N THR A 469 -10.13 -12.65 -6.87
CA THR A 469 -9.80 -13.93 -6.22
C THR A 469 -9.51 -13.71 -4.74
N VAL A 470 -8.63 -12.74 -4.44
CA VAL A 470 -8.28 -12.38 -3.06
C VAL A 470 -9.50 -11.87 -2.28
N ALA A 471 -10.32 -11.00 -2.89
CA ALA A 471 -11.50 -10.43 -2.24
C ALA A 471 -12.63 -11.44 -1.99
N SER A 472 -12.68 -12.51 -2.80
CA SER A 472 -13.66 -13.59 -2.70
C SER A 472 -13.22 -14.69 -1.75
N THR A 473 -11.95 -14.74 -1.33
CA THR A 473 -11.43 -15.78 -0.44
C THR A 473 -12.09 -15.69 0.94
N PRO A 474 -12.68 -16.78 1.46
CA PRO A 474 -13.23 -16.83 2.81
C PRO A 474 -12.19 -16.40 3.86
N GLY A 475 -12.62 -15.53 4.79
CA GLY A 475 -11.75 -14.98 5.83
C GLY A 475 -11.06 -13.67 5.44
N VAL A 476 -10.97 -13.32 4.16
CA VAL A 476 -10.51 -11.99 3.72
C VAL A 476 -11.68 -11.01 3.79
N THR A 477 -11.47 -9.87 4.47
CA THR A 477 -12.50 -8.83 4.61
C THR A 477 -12.34 -7.73 3.58
N CYS A 478 -11.12 -7.30 3.27
CA CYS A 478 -10.86 -6.21 2.35
C CYS A 478 -9.50 -6.40 1.67
N VAL A 479 -9.42 -6.08 0.39
CA VAL A 479 -8.17 -6.10 -0.38
C VAL A 479 -7.65 -4.68 -0.51
N VAL A 480 -6.43 -4.41 -0.07
CA VAL A 480 -5.85 -3.07 -0.14
C VAL A 480 -4.88 -3.00 -1.32
N SER A 481 -5.14 -2.06 -2.23
CA SER A 481 -4.30 -1.86 -3.43
C SER A 481 -3.85 -0.41 -3.55
N GLY A 482 -2.67 -0.21 -4.15
CA GLY A 482 -2.13 1.11 -4.43
C GLY A 482 -2.81 1.75 -5.64
N LEU A 483 -3.99 2.35 -5.45
CA LEU A 483 -4.81 2.94 -6.51
C LEU A 483 -4.31 4.34 -6.90
N ARG A 484 -3.12 4.41 -7.51
CA ARG A 484 -2.40 5.67 -7.76
C ARG A 484 -2.93 6.51 -8.93
N THR A 485 -3.74 5.93 -9.80
CA THR A 485 -4.32 6.59 -10.97
C THR A 485 -5.83 6.33 -11.03
N PRO A 486 -6.62 7.21 -11.69
CA PRO A 486 -8.05 6.96 -11.89
C PRO A 486 -8.34 5.63 -12.61
N ALA A 487 -7.46 5.18 -13.50
CA ALA A 487 -7.60 3.88 -14.16
C ALA A 487 -7.52 2.70 -13.17
N TYR A 488 -6.61 2.75 -12.20
CA TYR A 488 -6.53 1.70 -11.16
C TYR A 488 -7.77 1.72 -10.26
N VAL A 489 -8.34 2.90 -10.01
CA VAL A 489 -9.60 3.03 -9.27
C VAL A 489 -10.76 2.44 -10.09
N ALA A 490 -10.81 2.69 -11.40
CA ALA A 490 -11.82 2.09 -12.27
C ALA A 490 -11.75 0.56 -12.26
N ASP A 491 -10.54 -0.03 -12.26
CA ASP A 491 -10.36 -1.47 -12.08
C ASP A 491 -10.98 -1.95 -10.75
N ALA A 492 -10.70 -1.26 -9.63
CA ALA A 492 -11.26 -1.60 -8.33
C ALA A 492 -12.79 -1.45 -8.26
N LEU A 493 -13.35 -0.42 -8.90
CA LEU A 493 -14.80 -0.19 -8.95
C LEU A 493 -15.52 -1.24 -9.78
N HIS A 494 -14.92 -1.70 -10.88
CA HIS A 494 -15.46 -2.80 -11.69
C HIS A 494 -15.70 -4.07 -10.86
N LEU A 495 -14.81 -4.34 -9.88
CA LEU A 495 -14.97 -5.47 -8.98
C LEU A 495 -16.17 -5.35 -8.05
N LEU A 496 -16.57 -4.13 -7.70
CA LEU A 496 -17.77 -3.92 -6.88
C LEU A 496 -19.05 -4.29 -7.64
N GLU A 497 -19.05 -4.14 -8.97
CA GLU A 497 -20.19 -4.51 -9.83
C GLU A 497 -20.27 -6.02 -10.07
N LYS A 498 -19.14 -6.67 -10.32
CA LYS A 498 -19.11 -8.10 -10.69
C LYS A 498 -19.45 -9.07 -9.55
N GLY A 499 -19.26 -8.68 -8.28
CA GLY A 499 -19.47 -9.55 -7.13
C GLY A 499 -18.36 -10.60 -6.95
N ASP A 500 -18.58 -11.58 -6.09
CA ASP A 500 -17.56 -12.56 -5.70
C ASP A 500 -17.52 -13.80 -6.60
N PHE A 501 -16.34 -14.39 -6.71
CA PHE A 501 -16.21 -15.73 -7.27
C PHE A 501 -16.87 -16.75 -6.35
N LYS A 502 -17.74 -17.59 -6.93
CA LYS A 502 -18.47 -18.62 -6.18
C LYS A 502 -17.56 -19.74 -5.67
N ASP A 503 -16.54 -20.12 -6.44
CA ASP A 503 -15.62 -21.19 -6.11
C ASP A 503 -14.16 -20.73 -6.27
N VAL A 504 -13.66 -20.07 -5.22
CA VAL A 504 -12.27 -19.61 -5.17
C VAL A 504 -11.28 -20.78 -5.08
N ALA A 505 -11.69 -21.91 -4.48
CA ALA A 505 -10.86 -23.09 -4.38
C ALA A 505 -10.54 -23.65 -5.77
N GLN A 506 -11.55 -23.74 -6.65
CA GLN A 506 -11.38 -24.09 -8.06
C GLN A 506 -10.39 -23.15 -8.75
N ILE A 507 -10.54 -21.84 -8.61
CA ILE A 507 -9.65 -20.85 -9.26
C ILE A 507 -8.20 -21.03 -8.78
N LEU A 508 -7.99 -21.16 -7.47
CA LEU A 508 -6.68 -21.36 -6.86
C LEU A 508 -6.11 -22.78 -7.08
N GLY A 509 -6.84 -23.67 -7.76
CA GLY A 509 -6.41 -25.03 -8.06
C GLY A 509 -6.29 -25.93 -6.83
N ALA A 510 -7.06 -25.65 -5.78
CA ALA A 510 -7.28 -26.63 -4.72
C ALA A 510 -8.30 -27.65 -5.26
N SER A 511 -7.93 -28.93 -5.28
CA SER A 511 -8.90 -30.00 -5.53
C SER A 511 -10.02 -29.89 -4.48
N ALA A 512 -11.27 -29.92 -4.94
CA ALA A 512 -12.48 -29.80 -4.11
C ALA A 512 -12.53 -30.82 -2.97
#